data_AF-A0AA39JEX2-F1
#
_entry.id   AF-A0AA39JEX2-F1
#
_cell.length_a   1.000
_cell.length_b   1.000
_cell.length_c   1.000
_cell.angle_alpha   90.00
_cell.angle_beta   90.00
_cell.angle_gamma   90.00
#
_symmetry.space_group_name_H-M   'P 1'
#
loop_
_entity.id
_entity.type
_entity.pdbx_description
1 polymer ?
#
loop_
_entity_poly.entity_id
_entity_poly.type
_entity_poly.pdbx_seq_one_letter_code
_entity_poly.pdbx_strand_id
1 'polypeptide(L)'
;MVDESQENVDVLLVFAGLFLVVTATFCRTETCRRTTPLLASLLFELVLVQRAIANDASVDTIPSSPLSSNIAFVPATTDVWVNGLWFTSLFLSLTTTLVTVVTK
;
A
#
# COMPACT_ATOMS: atom_id res chain seq x y z
N MET A 1 21.19 37.81 0.19
CA MET A 1 20.82 37.15 -1.08
C MET A 1 21.12 35.64 -1.08
N VAL A 2 22.06 35.13 -0.29
CA VAL A 2 22.32 33.67 -0.19
C VAL A 2 21.37 33.00 0.83
N ASP A 3 21.03 33.68 1.93
CA ASP A 3 20.21 33.11 3.01
C ASP A 3 18.77 32.80 2.57
N GLU A 4 18.17 33.65 1.73
CA GLU A 4 16.82 33.47 1.15
C GLU A 4 16.74 32.26 0.21
N SER A 5 17.82 31.97 -0.51
CA SER A 5 17.89 30.79 -1.40
C SER A 5 18.01 29.50 -0.61
N GLN A 6 18.66 29.54 0.55
CA GLN A 6 18.85 28.38 1.40
C GLN A 6 17.56 28.02 2.15
N GLU A 7 16.79 29.02 2.61
CA GLU A 7 15.48 28.83 3.23
C GLU A 7 14.48 28.15 2.28
N ASN A 8 14.42 28.59 1.02
CA ASN A 8 13.55 27.99 0.01
C ASN A 8 13.90 26.53 -0.31
N VAL A 9 15.19 26.19 -0.35
CA VAL A 9 15.65 24.80 -0.59
C VAL A 9 15.33 23.90 0.60
N ASP A 10 15.45 24.40 1.83
CA ASP A 10 15.12 23.64 3.04
C ASP A 10 13.62 23.29 3.08
N VAL A 11 12.75 24.24 2.72
CA VAL A 11 11.30 23.97 2.62
C VAL A 11 10.97 22.99 1.49
N LEU A 12 11.61 23.11 0.32
CA LEU A 12 11.43 22.13 -0.77
C LEU A 12 11.81 20.70 -0.33
N LEU A 13 12.90 20.58 0.43
CA LEU A 13 13.40 19.30 0.91
C LEU A 13 12.43 18.66 1.93
N VAL A 14 11.83 19.46 2.81
CA VAL A 14 10.77 19.02 3.73
C VAL A 14 9.53 18.54 2.96
N PHE A 15 9.12 19.28 1.93
CA PHE A 15 7.99 18.88 1.08
C PHE A 15 8.25 17.58 0.34
N ALA A 16 9.44 17.42 -0.24
CA ALA A 16 9.85 16.19 -0.91
C ALA A 16 9.87 15.00 0.08
N GLY A 17 10.37 15.22 1.30
CA GLY A 17 10.38 14.22 2.36
C GLY A 17 8.97 13.79 2.80
N LEU A 18 8.06 14.75 3.01
CA LEU A 18 6.67 14.48 3.37
C LEU A 18 5.93 13.73 2.25
N PHE A 19 6.14 14.12 1.00
CA PHE A 19 5.56 13.43 -0.15
C PHE A 19 6.07 11.99 -0.27
N LEU A 20 7.38 11.77 -0.06
CA LEU A 20 7.98 10.45 -0.09
C LEU A 20 7.47 9.56 1.05
N VAL A 21 7.37 10.09 2.27
CA VAL A 21 6.84 9.36 3.44
C VAL A 21 5.39 8.92 3.21
N VAL A 22 4.53 9.81 2.72
CA VAL A 22 3.13 9.49 2.47
C VAL A 22 3.01 8.44 1.36
N THR A 23 3.74 8.62 0.25
CA THR A 23 3.73 7.68 -0.88
C THR A 23 4.28 6.31 -0.48
N ALA A 24 5.35 6.26 0.32
CA ALA A 24 5.93 5.03 0.83
C ALA A 24 4.96 4.32 1.79
N THR A 25 4.33 5.06 2.71
CA THR A 25 3.32 4.50 3.64
C THR A 25 2.11 3.97 2.89
N PHE A 26 1.66 4.67 1.86
CA PHE A 26 0.58 4.24 0.99
C PHE A 26 0.94 2.94 0.24
N CYS A 27 2.08 2.91 -0.45
CA CYS A 27 2.58 1.70 -1.14
C CYS A 27 2.72 0.50 -0.20
N ARG A 28 3.20 0.72 1.02
CA ARG A 28 3.28 -0.30 2.09
C ARG A 28 1.91 -0.78 2.51
N THR A 29 0.96 0.13 2.72
CA THR A 29 -0.40 -0.20 3.14
C THR A 29 -1.13 -1.00 2.07
N GLU A 30 -1.00 -0.62 0.80
CA GLU A 30 -1.58 -1.34 -0.33
C GLU A 30 -0.98 -2.73 -0.53
N THR A 31 0.35 -2.82 -0.42
CA THR A 31 1.05 -4.11 -0.46
C THR A 31 0.56 -5.01 0.67
N CYS A 32 0.52 -4.49 1.90
CA CYS A 32 0.06 -5.22 3.07
C CYS A 32 -1.41 -5.66 2.91
N ARG A 33 -2.29 -4.76 2.47
CA ARG A 33 -3.71 -5.05 2.20
C ARG A 33 -3.87 -6.19 1.21
N ARG A 34 -3.02 -6.25 0.19
CA ARG A 34 -3.05 -7.29 -0.85
C ARG A 34 -2.46 -8.63 -0.38
N THR A 35 -1.40 -8.61 0.43
CA THR A 35 -0.69 -9.81 0.87
C THR A 35 -1.30 -10.46 2.12
N THR A 36 -1.91 -9.68 3.01
CA THR A 36 -2.48 -10.19 4.28
C THR A 36 -3.54 -11.28 4.11
N PRO A 37 -4.58 -11.13 3.26
CA PRO A 37 -5.60 -12.17 3.10
C PRO A 37 -5.05 -13.43 2.40
N LEU A 38 -4.10 -13.25 1.48
CA LEU A 38 -3.42 -14.34 0.80
C LEU A 38 -2.57 -15.17 1.76
N LEU A 39 -1.78 -14.48 2.59
CA LEU A 39 -0.95 -15.11 3.61
C LEU A 39 -1.82 -15.80 4.68
N ALA A 40 -2.92 -15.17 5.11
CA ALA A 40 -3.85 -15.75 6.08
C ALA A 40 -4.49 -17.05 5.55
N SER A 41 -4.90 -17.09 4.28
CA SER A 41 -5.52 -18.28 3.69
C SER A 41 -4.52 -19.42 3.53
N LEU A 42 -3.29 -19.14 3.12
CA LEU A 42 -2.22 -20.13 3.02
C LEU A 42 -1.78 -20.66 4.40
N LEU A 43 -1.68 -19.80 5.41
CA LEU A 43 -1.38 -20.22 6.77
C LEU A 43 -2.51 -21.07 7.35
N PHE A 44 -3.77 -20.73 7.06
CA PHE A 44 -4.92 -21.53 7.47
C PHE A 44 -4.92 -22.92 6.83
N GLU A 45 -4.62 -23.01 5.53
CA GLU A 45 -4.44 -24.28 4.83
C GLU A 45 -3.31 -25.11 5.45
N LEU A 46 -2.15 -24.50 5.75
CA LEU A 46 -1.04 -25.17 6.40
C LEU A 46 -1.43 -25.76 7.77
N VAL A 47 -2.19 -25.01 8.58
CA VAL A 47 -2.70 -25.48 9.87
C VAL A 47 -3.68 -26.64 9.70
N LEU A 48 -4.54 -26.60 8.69
CA LEU A 48 -5.45 -27.73 8.39
C LEU A 48 -4.67 -28.97 7.96
N VAL A 49 -3.63 -28.83 7.13
CA VAL A 49 -2.75 -29.93 6.71
C VAL A 49 -2.04 -30.55 7.91
N GLN A 50 -1.47 -29.73 8.79
CA GLN A 50 -0.85 -30.21 10.03
C GLN A 50 -1.84 -30.98 10.91
N ARG A 51 -3.09 -30.49 11.01
CA ARG A 51 -4.13 -31.15 11.79
C ARG A 51 -4.58 -32.48 11.16
N ALA A 52 -4.70 -32.58 9.84
CA ALA A 52 -5.06 -33.84 9.19
C ALA A 52 -3.98 -34.91 9.40
N ILE A 53 -2.70 -34.54 9.24
CA ILE A 53 -1.56 -35.44 9.51
C ILE A 53 -1.58 -35.91 10.97
N ALA A 54 -1.83 -35.02 11.92
CA ALA A 54 -1.89 -35.36 13.34
C ALA A 54 -3.08 -36.25 13.73
N ASN A 55 -4.12 -36.31 12.90
CA ASN A 55 -5.31 -37.15 13.13
C ASN A 55 -5.35 -38.39 12.22
N ASP A 56 -4.24 -38.73 11.54
CA ASP A 56 -4.17 -39.82 10.56
C ASP A 56 -5.25 -39.72 9.45
N ALA A 57 -5.71 -38.50 9.17
CA ALA A 57 -6.71 -38.22 8.15
C ALA A 57 -6.04 -37.89 6.81
N SER A 58 -6.66 -38.33 5.70
CA SER A 58 -6.13 -38.05 4.36
C SER A 58 -6.13 -36.54 4.08
N VAL A 59 -5.01 -36.03 3.58
CA VAL A 59 -4.81 -34.62 3.20
C VAL A 59 -5.77 -34.19 2.09
N ASP A 60 -6.25 -35.13 1.26
CA ASP A 60 -7.29 -34.88 0.23
C ASP A 60 -8.63 -34.39 0.78
N THR A 61 -8.87 -34.53 2.10
CA THR A 61 -10.10 -34.00 2.73
C THR A 61 -10.04 -32.50 3.01
N ILE A 62 -8.88 -31.86 2.83
CA ILE A 62 -8.70 -30.43 3.06
C ILE A 62 -9.04 -29.67 1.78
N PRO A 63 -9.99 -28.73 1.82
CA PRO A 63 -10.27 -27.89 0.66
C PRO A 63 -9.04 -27.02 0.36
N SER A 64 -8.53 -27.10 -0.87
CA SER A 64 -7.45 -26.23 -1.33
C SER A 64 -7.84 -24.76 -1.20
N SER A 65 -6.88 -23.91 -0.84
CA SER A 65 -7.13 -22.48 -0.73
C SER A 65 -7.74 -21.94 -2.03
N PRO A 66 -8.87 -21.20 -1.97
CA PRO A 66 -9.48 -20.57 -3.14
C PRO A 66 -8.57 -19.50 -3.74
N LEU A 67 -7.51 -19.10 -3.02
CA LEU A 67 -6.49 -18.15 -3.44
C LEU A 67 -5.34 -18.88 -4.16
N SER A 68 -5.62 -19.42 -5.35
CA SER A 68 -4.59 -20.01 -6.21
C SER A 68 -3.60 -18.95 -6.70
N SER A 69 -2.32 -19.33 -6.87
CA SER A 69 -1.20 -18.45 -7.22
C SER A 69 -1.36 -17.67 -8.55
N ASN A 70 -2.42 -17.92 -9.32
CA ASN A 70 -2.69 -17.31 -10.64
C ASN A 70 -3.93 -16.41 -10.68
N ILE A 71 -4.46 -15.95 -9.55
CA ILE A 71 -5.60 -15.03 -9.58
C ILE A 71 -5.11 -13.64 -10.00
N ALA A 72 -5.45 -13.26 -11.23
CA ALA A 72 -5.21 -11.91 -11.73
C ALA A 72 -5.92 -10.89 -10.82
N PHE A 73 -5.19 -9.85 -10.42
CA PHE A 73 -5.83 -8.74 -9.72
C PHE A 73 -6.77 -8.02 -10.68
N VAL A 74 -8.04 -7.92 -10.32
CA VAL A 74 -8.98 -7.05 -11.01
C VAL A 74 -9.53 -6.07 -9.99
N PRO A 75 -8.94 -4.87 -9.85
CA PRO A 75 -9.49 -3.83 -9.00
C PRO A 75 -10.84 -3.36 -9.58
N ALA A 76 -11.80 -3.04 -8.71
CA ALA A 76 -13.01 -2.38 -9.16
C ALA A 76 -12.64 -0.99 -9.69
N THR A 77 -13.27 -0.57 -10.79
CA THR A 77 -13.00 0.73 -11.41
C THR A 77 -13.23 1.88 -10.43
N THR A 78 -14.22 1.76 -9.54
CA THR A 78 -14.50 2.73 -8.47
C THR A 78 -13.33 2.90 -7.50
N ASP A 79 -12.70 1.80 -7.09
CA ASP A 79 -11.57 1.83 -6.15
C ASP A 79 -10.36 2.53 -6.77
N VAL A 80 -10.12 2.32 -8.07
CA VAL A 80 -9.05 2.99 -8.81
C VAL A 80 -9.28 4.49 -8.85
N TRP A 81 -10.51 4.94 -9.17
CA TRP A 81 -10.84 6.36 -9.24
C TRP A 81 -10.78 7.04 -7.88
N VAL A 82 -11.34 6.42 -6.82
CA VAL A 82 -11.31 6.99 -5.46
C VAL A 82 -9.87 7.13 -4.97
N ASN A 83 -9.05 6.11 -5.18
CA ASN A 83 -7.64 6.16 -4.80
C ASN A 83 -6.85 7.20 -5.59
N GLY A 84 -7.10 7.27 -6.90
CA GLY A 84 -6.50 8.28 -7.78
C GLY A 84 -6.87 9.69 -7.32
N LEU A 85 -8.16 9.96 -7.11
CA LEU A 85 -8.65 11.26 -6.65
C LEU A 85 -8.09 11.63 -5.28
N TRP A 86 -8.04 10.69 -4.34
CA TRP A 86 -7.44 10.90 -3.02
C TRP A 86 -5.97 11.32 -3.14
N PHE A 87 -5.17 10.59 -3.92
CA PHE A 87 -3.77 10.93 -4.14
C PHE A 87 -3.62 12.31 -4.82
N THR A 88 -4.43 12.60 -5.84
CA THR A 88 -4.38 13.92 -6.51
C THR A 88 -4.75 15.06 -5.56
N SER A 89 -5.72 14.86 -4.65
CA SER A 89 -6.09 15.89 -3.66
C SER A 89 -4.94 16.18 -2.69
N LEU A 90 -4.22 15.14 -2.26
CA LEU A 90 -3.08 15.25 -1.36
C LEU A 90 -1.89 15.92 -2.07
N PHE A 91 -1.61 15.53 -3.31
CA PHE A 91 -0.60 16.16 -4.15
C PHE A 91 -0.90 17.64 -4.43
N LEU A 92 -2.16 17.97 -4.74
CA LEU A 92 -2.59 19.34 -5.00
C LEU A 92 -2.52 20.19 -3.72
N SER A 93 -2.84 19.62 -2.56
CA SER A 93 -2.66 20.29 -1.27
C SER A 93 -1.20 20.63 -1.01
N LEU A 94 -0.28 19.69 -1.25
CA LEU A 94 1.16 19.93 -1.09
C LEU A 94 1.68 20.97 -2.08
N THR A 95 1.24 20.89 -3.34
CA THR A 95 1.63 21.83 -4.41
C THR A 95 1.15 23.24 -4.10
N THR A 96 -0.06 23.39 -3.58
CA THR A 96 -0.58 24.71 -3.16
C THR A 96 0.30 25.31 -2.08
N THR A 97 0.67 24.51 -1.06
CA THR A 97 1.57 24.97 -0.01
C THR A 97 2.97 25.30 -0.55
N LEU A 98 3.49 24.52 -1.50
CA LEU A 98 4.77 24.80 -2.17
C LEU A 98 4.73 26.15 -2.91
N VAL A 99 3.70 26.39 -3.71
CA VAL A 99 3.53 27.67 -4.44
C VAL A 99 3.47 28.83 -3.45
N THR A 100 2.72 28.70 -2.35
CA THR A 100 2.63 29.77 -1.35
C THR A 100 3.96 30.09 -0.67
N VAL A 101 4.83 29.10 -0.49
CA VAL A 101 6.18 29.32 0.07
C VAL A 101 7.09 29.98 -0.97
N VAL A 102 7.09 29.51 -2.22
CA VAL A 102 7.95 30.06 -3.28
C VAL A 102 7.59 31.51 -3.65
N THR A 103 6.31 31.88 -3.53
CA THR A 103 5.86 33.25 -3.83
C THR A 103 6.06 34.24 -2.68
N LYS A 104 6.54 33.79 -1.54
CA LYS A 104 6.73 34.60 -0.34
C LYS A 104 8.19 34.96 -0.17
#